data_AF-A0A522T441-F1
#
_entry.id   AF-A0A522T441-F1
#
_cell.length_a   1.000
_cell.length_b   1.000
_cell.length_c   1.000
_cell.angle_alpha   90.00
_cell.angle_beta   90.00
_cell.angle_gamma   90.00
#
_symmetry.space_group_name_H-M   'P 1'
#
loop_
_entity.id
_entity.type
_entity.pdbx_description
1 polymer ?
#
loop_
_entity_poly.entity_id
_entity_poly.type
_entity_poly.pdbx_seq_one_letter_code
_entity_poly.pdbx_strand_id
1 'polypeptide(L)'
;MKKDWIAMLIINTGLIEISFLSVNEQYALTAYLQENETYSKIGEEMQLTDERARQLIVKGFEKILLTIRSLIAKSVRLESILIEKENIGKELFALHENFKEEQQLSKEGLIKLVPNGSNNLLGSIPFSVRAKRALDTLKIESIADLSSLTKEKLNSLRQVGVKTIDEIIRKSEEYGIKIE
;
A
#
# COMPACT_ATOMS: atom_id res chain seq x y z
N MET A 1 44.31 12.11 16.45
CA MET A 1 43.92 11.49 15.16
C MET A 1 42.77 10.48 15.27
N LYS A 2 42.85 9.36 16.01
CA LYS A 2 41.75 8.36 16.07
C LYS A 2 40.52 8.78 16.90
N LYS A 3 40.64 9.72 17.84
CA LYS A 3 39.51 10.21 18.63
C LYS A 3 38.71 11.29 17.88
N ASP A 4 39.42 12.14 17.14
CA ASP A 4 38.85 13.34 16.51
C ASP A 4 37.80 13.01 15.44
N TRP A 5 38.04 12.02 14.58
CA TRP A 5 37.05 11.62 13.56
C TRP A 5 35.82 10.94 14.17
N ILE A 6 35.98 10.22 15.28
CA ILE A 6 34.89 9.57 16.01
C ILE A 6 34.03 10.63 16.70
N ALA A 7 34.65 11.59 17.38
CA ALA A 7 33.96 12.73 17.99
C ALA A 7 33.18 13.52 16.93
N MET A 8 33.78 13.74 15.76
CA MET A 8 33.13 14.40 14.64
C MET A 8 31.91 13.61 14.15
N LEU A 9 32.04 12.30 13.97
CA LEU A 9 30.98 11.45 13.41
C LEU A 9 29.82 11.17 14.39
N ILE A 10 30.12 11.09 15.69
CA ILE A 10 29.12 10.80 16.71
C ILE A 10 28.45 12.08 17.21
N ILE A 11 29.23 13.13 17.45
CA ILE A 11 28.74 14.29 18.22
C ILE A 11 28.55 15.52 17.35
N ASN A 12 29.43 15.78 16.38
CA ASN A 12 29.34 17.00 15.57
C ASN A 12 28.37 16.89 14.39
N THR A 13 28.31 15.74 13.73
CA THR A 13 27.45 15.54 12.55
C THR A 13 26.04 15.09 12.90
N GLY A 14 25.81 14.60 14.13
CA GLY A 14 24.53 14.02 14.55
C GLY A 14 24.13 12.76 13.76
N LEU A 15 25.06 12.15 13.01
CA LEU A 15 24.78 10.94 12.21
C LEU A 15 24.39 9.74 13.08
N ILE A 16 24.81 9.75 14.35
CA ILE A 16 24.44 8.74 15.33
C ILE A 16 23.86 9.48 16.52
N GLU A 17 22.56 9.33 16.74
CA GLU A 17 21.94 9.82 17.97
C GLU A 17 22.47 9.04 19.17
N ILE A 18 23.00 9.75 20.17
CA ILE A 18 23.46 9.14 21.43
C ILE A 18 22.35 9.04 22.49
N SER A 19 21.09 9.30 22.10
CA SER A 19 19.91 9.29 22.97
C SER A 19 19.65 7.94 23.65
N PHE A 20 20.13 6.83 23.05
CA PHE A 20 20.02 5.48 23.63
C PHE A 20 21.05 5.19 24.75
N LEU A 21 22.03 6.07 24.95
CA LEU A 21 23.00 5.97 26.04
C LEU A 21 22.42 6.54 27.34
N SER A 22 22.88 6.05 28.48
CA SER A 22 22.55 6.67 29.77
C SER A 22 23.22 8.04 29.91
N VAL A 23 22.66 8.91 30.74
CA VAL A 23 23.20 10.27 30.99
C VAL A 23 24.69 10.23 31.37
N ASN A 24 25.08 9.27 32.22
CA ASN A 24 26.48 9.09 32.63
C ASN A 24 27.39 8.62 31.49
N GLU A 25 26.89 7.75 30.60
CA GLU A 25 27.65 7.31 29.43
C GLU A 25 27.78 8.44 28.40
N GLN A 26 26.71 9.22 28.20
CA GLN A 26 26.71 10.40 27.32
C GLN A 26 27.74 11.42 27.81
N TYR A 27 27.68 11.79 29.10
CA TYR A 27 28.63 12.73 29.70
C TYR A 27 30.07 12.25 29.54
N ALA A 28 30.38 11.02 30.01
CA ALA A 28 31.73 10.49 29.99
C ALA A 28 32.28 10.33 28.57
N LEU A 29 31.45 9.96 27.59
CA LEU A 29 31.86 9.89 26.19
C LEU A 29 32.12 11.26 25.59
N THR A 30 31.24 12.24 25.85
CA THR A 30 31.39 13.62 25.37
C THR A 30 32.68 14.24 25.91
N ALA A 31 32.88 14.19 27.22
CA ALA A 31 34.10 14.68 27.87
C ALA A 31 35.37 14.00 27.32
N TYR A 32 35.32 12.67 27.12
CA TYR A 32 36.46 11.92 26.59
C TYR A 32 36.74 12.17 25.10
N LEU A 33 35.72 12.40 24.28
CA LEU A 33 35.84 12.48 22.82
C LEU A 33 35.95 13.91 22.29
N GLN A 34 35.16 14.84 22.81
CA GLN A 34 35.19 16.24 22.38
C GLN A 34 36.16 17.07 23.20
N GLU A 35 36.13 16.91 24.51
CA GLU A 35 36.91 17.75 25.43
C GLU A 35 38.31 17.17 25.71
N ASN A 36 38.59 15.98 25.18
CA ASN A 36 39.86 15.25 25.33
C ASN A 36 40.27 15.03 26.79
N GLU A 37 39.30 14.89 27.69
CA GLU A 37 39.57 14.69 29.10
C GLU A 37 40.16 13.31 29.41
N THR A 38 40.91 13.24 30.50
CA THR A 38 41.48 11.99 31.00
C THR A 38 40.45 11.25 31.86
N TYR A 39 40.61 9.93 32.01
CA TYR A 39 39.73 9.13 32.87
C TYR A 39 39.73 9.61 34.33
N SER A 40 40.86 10.14 34.81
CA SER A 40 41.00 10.69 36.15
C SER A 40 40.15 11.95 36.32
N LYS A 41 40.21 12.90 35.37
CA LYS A 41 39.39 14.12 35.43
C LYS A 41 37.89 13.81 35.37
N ILE A 42 37.48 12.93 34.46
CA ILE A 42 36.09 12.47 34.35
C ILE A 42 35.65 11.74 35.63
N GLY A 43 36.54 10.93 36.21
CA GLY A 43 36.31 10.26 37.48
C GLY A 43 36.07 11.23 38.63
N GLU A 44 36.91 12.25 38.77
CA GLU A 44 36.78 13.30 39.79
C GLU A 44 35.44 14.04 39.67
N GLU A 45 35.08 14.50 38.48
CA GLU A 45 33.83 15.24 38.23
C GLU A 45 32.58 14.40 38.50
N MET A 46 32.63 13.10 38.17
CA MET A 46 31.53 12.17 38.36
C MET A 46 31.52 11.48 39.74
N GLN A 47 32.51 11.77 40.60
CA GLN A 47 32.73 11.07 41.88
C GLN A 47 32.89 9.54 41.72
N LEU A 48 33.66 9.14 40.71
CA LEU A 48 33.94 7.76 40.33
C LEU A 48 35.45 7.47 40.37
N THR A 49 35.81 6.19 40.44
CA THR A 49 37.21 5.78 40.20
C THR A 49 37.55 5.87 38.71
N ASP A 50 38.83 6.06 38.39
CA ASP A 50 39.35 6.08 37.01
C ASP A 50 38.90 4.85 36.20
N GLU A 51 38.97 3.66 36.81
CA GLU A 51 38.54 2.42 36.15
C GLU A 51 37.04 2.43 35.88
N ARG A 52 36.24 3.03 36.76
CA ARG A 52 34.80 3.13 36.56
C ARG A 52 34.45 4.13 35.46
N ALA A 53 35.15 5.26 35.39
CA ALA A 53 35.04 6.21 34.27
C ALA A 53 35.42 5.55 32.94
N ARG A 54 36.53 4.80 32.90
CA ARG A 54 36.93 4.01 31.72
C ARG A 54 35.85 3.02 31.29
N GLN A 55 35.26 2.28 32.23
CA GLN A 55 34.19 1.33 31.94
C GLN A 55 32.95 1.99 31.34
N LEU A 56 32.54 3.16 31.83
CA LEU A 56 31.40 3.90 31.26
C LEU A 56 31.67 4.27 29.80
N ILE A 57 32.86 4.77 29.50
CA ILE A 57 33.27 5.15 28.15
C ILE A 57 33.26 3.93 27.23
N VAL A 58 33.89 2.82 27.65
CA VAL A 58 33.92 1.58 26.87
C VAL A 58 32.51 1.05 26.60
N LYS A 59 31.64 1.01 27.61
CA LYS A 59 30.25 0.56 27.43
C LYS A 59 29.45 1.45 26.48
N GLY A 60 29.61 2.77 26.61
CA GLY A 60 28.99 3.70 25.69
C GLY A 60 29.44 3.47 24.25
N PHE A 61 30.75 3.26 24.04
CA PHE A 61 31.33 2.91 22.75
C PHE A 61 30.78 1.60 22.18
N GLU A 62 30.68 0.55 22.99
CA GLU A 62 30.14 -0.74 22.56
C GLU A 62 28.70 -0.61 22.06
N LYS A 63 27.87 0.12 22.80
CA LYS A 63 26.47 0.37 22.38
C LYS A 63 26.42 1.16 21.08
N ILE A 64 27.26 2.17 20.90
CA ILE A 64 27.37 2.91 19.63
C ILE A 64 27.75 1.99 18.47
N LEU A 65 28.75 1.12 18.66
CA LEU A 65 29.16 0.17 17.62
C LEU A 65 28.04 -0.82 17.26
N LEU A 66 27.26 -1.27 18.24
CA LEU A 66 26.09 -2.11 18.00
C LEU A 66 25.02 -1.37 17.17
N THR A 67 24.76 -0.12 17.49
CA THR A 67 23.82 0.73 16.73
C THR A 67 24.29 0.92 15.29
N ILE A 68 25.57 1.23 15.07
CA ILE A 68 26.15 1.37 13.72
C ILE A 68 25.95 0.07 12.92
N ARG A 69 26.28 -1.08 13.51
CA ARG A 69 26.09 -2.38 12.85
C ARG A 69 24.64 -2.63 12.49
N SER A 70 23.72 -2.29 13.39
CA SER A 70 22.27 -2.40 13.13
C SER A 70 21.83 -1.50 11.97
N LEU A 71 22.31 -0.25 11.93
CA LEU A 71 21.99 0.70 10.87
C LEU A 71 22.52 0.24 9.51
N ILE A 72 23.75 -0.28 9.46
CA ILE A 72 24.32 -0.85 8.22
C ILE A 72 23.46 -2.03 7.74
N ALA A 73 23.08 -2.95 8.63
CA ALA A 73 22.23 -4.07 8.26
C ALA A 73 20.86 -3.62 7.73
N LYS A 74 20.26 -2.59 8.34
CA LYS A 74 19.02 -1.97 7.87
C LYS A 74 19.18 -1.31 6.49
N SER A 75 20.30 -0.63 6.24
CA SER A 75 20.62 0.00 4.95
C SER A 75 20.68 -1.04 3.83
N VAL A 76 21.41 -2.14 4.04
CA VAL A 76 21.52 -3.23 3.06
C VAL A 76 20.15 -3.84 2.75
N ARG A 77 19.33 -4.07 3.80
CA ARG A 77 17.97 -4.57 3.61
C ARG A 77 17.10 -3.58 2.82
N LEU A 78 17.23 -2.28 3.08
CA LEU A 78 16.47 -1.25 2.37
C LEU A 78 16.79 -1.26 0.87
N GLU A 79 18.06 -1.40 0.49
CA GLU A 79 18.46 -1.52 -0.91
C GLU A 79 17.78 -2.71 -1.60
N SER A 80 17.74 -3.88 -0.92
CA SER A 80 17.06 -5.06 -1.46
C SER A 80 15.57 -4.83 -1.68
N ILE A 81 14.90 -4.17 -0.73
CA ILE A 81 13.47 -3.83 -0.84
C ILE A 81 13.22 -2.84 -1.99
N LEU A 82 14.11 -1.88 -2.20
CA LEU A 82 13.98 -0.91 -3.31
C LEU A 82 14.07 -1.60 -4.67
N ILE A 83 14.98 -2.56 -4.83
CA ILE A 83 15.12 -3.36 -6.04
C ILE A 83 13.84 -4.20 -6.27
N GLU A 84 13.33 -4.86 -5.24
CA GLU A 84 12.09 -5.65 -5.33
C GLU A 84 10.89 -4.79 -5.72
N LYS A 85 10.75 -3.60 -5.12
CA LYS A 85 9.71 -2.63 -5.48
C LYS A 85 9.79 -2.26 -6.97
N GLU A 86 10.99 -2.03 -7.49
CA GLU A 86 11.18 -1.70 -8.91
C GLU A 86 10.74 -2.87 -9.81
N ASN A 87 11.11 -4.10 -9.45
CA ASN A 87 10.72 -5.30 -10.19
C ASN A 87 9.20 -5.50 -10.20
N ILE A 88 8.54 -5.37 -9.04
CA ILE A 88 7.08 -5.45 -8.94
C ILE A 88 6.43 -4.35 -9.80
N GLY A 89 7.00 -3.14 -9.82
CA GLY A 89 6.52 -2.06 -10.68
C GLY A 89 6.57 -2.43 -12.17
N LYS A 90 7.65 -3.08 -12.63
CA LYS A 90 7.79 -3.59 -14.00
C LYS A 90 6.79 -4.70 -14.30
N GLU A 91 6.61 -5.65 -13.37
CA GLU A 91 5.64 -6.74 -13.51
C GLU A 91 4.21 -6.22 -13.59
N LEU A 92 3.83 -5.27 -12.74
CA LEU A 92 2.51 -4.63 -12.77
C LEU A 92 2.28 -3.88 -14.08
N PHE A 93 3.30 -3.18 -14.59
CA PHE A 93 3.21 -2.50 -15.88
C PHE A 93 2.99 -3.50 -17.02
N ALA A 94 3.80 -4.57 -17.09
CA ALA A 94 3.65 -5.62 -18.09
C ALA A 94 2.28 -6.30 -18.03
N LEU A 95 1.81 -6.61 -16.82
CA LEU A 95 0.48 -7.18 -16.62
C LEU A 95 -0.63 -6.23 -17.08
N HIS A 96 -0.49 -4.94 -16.80
CA HIS A 96 -1.45 -3.92 -17.24
C HIS A 96 -1.51 -3.82 -18.77
N GLU A 97 -0.37 -3.86 -19.45
CA GLU A 97 -0.33 -3.88 -20.92
C GLU A 97 -0.94 -5.17 -21.48
N ASN A 98 -0.62 -6.33 -20.91
CA ASN A 98 -1.26 -7.60 -21.30
C ASN A 98 -2.79 -7.54 -21.13
N PHE A 99 -3.29 -6.98 -20.03
CA PHE A 99 -4.73 -6.81 -19.84
C PHE A 99 -5.36 -5.83 -20.85
N LYS A 100 -4.66 -4.76 -21.26
CA LYS A 100 -5.13 -3.88 -22.34
C LYS A 100 -5.19 -4.62 -23.65
N GLU A 101 -4.15 -5.39 -23.98
CA GLU A 101 -4.11 -6.21 -25.19
C GLU A 101 -5.23 -7.25 -25.18
N GLU A 102 -5.45 -7.96 -24.08
CA GLU A 102 -6.54 -8.93 -23.92
C GLU A 102 -7.92 -8.27 -24.04
N GLN A 103 -8.13 -7.07 -23.46
CA GLN A 103 -9.36 -6.32 -23.64
C GLN A 103 -9.55 -5.83 -25.07
N GLN A 104 -8.47 -5.47 -25.75
CA GLN A 104 -8.50 -5.01 -27.15
C GLN A 104 -8.75 -6.19 -28.10
N LEU A 105 -8.10 -7.34 -27.88
CA LEU A 105 -8.37 -8.62 -28.54
C LEU A 105 -9.79 -9.11 -28.26
N SER A 106 -10.31 -8.92 -27.05
CA SER A 106 -11.71 -9.20 -26.72
C SER A 106 -12.64 -8.25 -27.47
N LYS A 107 -12.33 -6.96 -27.55
CA LYS A 107 -13.10 -5.99 -28.37
C LYS A 107 -13.04 -6.32 -29.87
N GLU A 108 -11.89 -6.69 -30.41
CA GLU A 108 -11.72 -7.08 -31.82
C GLU A 108 -12.34 -8.45 -32.13
N GLY A 109 -12.29 -9.39 -31.21
CA GLY A 109 -12.99 -10.66 -31.26
C GLY A 109 -14.51 -10.50 -31.15
N LEU A 110 -14.97 -9.54 -30.33
CA LEU A 110 -16.37 -9.12 -30.28
C LEU A 110 -16.79 -8.44 -31.59
N ILE A 111 -15.97 -7.59 -32.20
CA ILE A 111 -16.26 -6.96 -33.51
C ILE A 111 -16.40 -8.02 -34.62
N LYS A 112 -15.65 -9.13 -34.55
CA LYS A 112 -15.80 -10.27 -35.49
C LYS A 112 -16.95 -11.22 -35.15
N LEU A 113 -17.51 -11.12 -33.94
CA LEU A 113 -18.66 -11.89 -33.45
C LEU A 113 -19.93 -11.05 -33.31
N VAL A 114 -19.99 -9.85 -33.89
CA VAL A 114 -21.26 -9.17 -34.17
C VAL A 114 -21.67 -9.47 -35.62
N PRO A 115 -22.27 -10.64 -35.94
CA PRO A 115 -23.30 -10.62 -36.94
C PRO A 115 -24.46 -9.84 -36.32
N ASN A 116 -24.82 -8.71 -36.92
CA ASN A 116 -26.08 -7.97 -36.73
C ASN A 116 -27.07 -8.65 -35.75
N GLY A 117 -27.06 -8.27 -34.47
CA GLY A 117 -27.99 -8.80 -33.45
C GLY A 117 -27.32 -9.13 -32.12
N SER A 118 -27.29 -8.16 -31.21
CA SER A 118 -26.68 -8.24 -29.87
C SER A 118 -27.39 -9.25 -28.95
N ASN A 119 -26.95 -10.50 -28.91
CA ASN A 119 -27.53 -11.56 -28.07
C ASN A 119 -26.84 -11.65 -26.69
N ASN A 120 -26.57 -10.51 -26.03
CA ASN A 120 -26.01 -10.49 -24.68
C ASN A 120 -27.09 -10.90 -23.66
N LEU A 121 -26.88 -12.03 -22.99
CA LEU A 121 -27.82 -12.61 -22.03
C LEU A 121 -28.00 -11.72 -20.79
N LEU A 122 -29.25 -11.57 -20.36
CA LEU A 122 -29.69 -10.83 -19.17
C LEU A 122 -29.05 -11.33 -17.86
N GLY A 123 -28.53 -12.57 -17.85
CA GLY A 123 -27.88 -13.20 -16.70
C GLY A 123 -26.62 -12.48 -16.19
N SER A 124 -26.02 -11.62 -17.01
CA SER A 124 -24.86 -10.79 -16.65
C SER A 124 -25.22 -9.59 -15.75
N ILE A 125 -26.50 -9.21 -15.67
CA ILE A 125 -26.96 -8.10 -14.83
C ILE A 125 -27.38 -8.64 -13.45
N PRO A 126 -26.88 -8.08 -12.34
CA PRO A 126 -27.14 -8.59 -11.00
C PRO A 126 -28.52 -8.22 -10.46
N PHE A 127 -29.61 -8.55 -11.15
CA PHE A 127 -30.99 -8.33 -10.69
C PHE A 127 -31.36 -9.17 -9.45
N SER A 128 -32.25 -8.64 -8.61
CA SER A 128 -32.90 -9.41 -7.55
C SER A 128 -33.72 -10.57 -8.13
N VAL A 129 -33.95 -11.62 -7.33
CA VAL A 129 -34.73 -12.80 -7.74
C VAL A 129 -36.13 -12.41 -8.23
N ARG A 130 -36.73 -11.35 -7.67
CA ARG A 130 -38.05 -10.84 -8.10
C ARG A 130 -37.99 -10.13 -9.45
N ALA A 131 -36.96 -9.30 -9.66
CA ALA A 131 -36.73 -8.64 -10.94
C ALA A 131 -36.44 -9.67 -12.05
N LYS A 132 -35.64 -10.71 -11.78
CA LYS A 132 -35.41 -11.82 -12.71
C LYS A 132 -36.71 -12.53 -13.10
N ARG A 133 -37.52 -12.94 -12.12
CA ARG A 133 -38.83 -13.57 -12.38
C ARG A 133 -39.80 -12.69 -13.17
N ALA A 134 -39.77 -11.38 -12.93
CA ALA A 134 -40.58 -10.42 -13.68
C ALA A 134 -40.18 -10.37 -15.16
N LEU A 135 -38.87 -10.32 -15.44
CA LEU A 135 -38.30 -10.28 -16.78
C LEU A 135 -38.49 -11.63 -17.50
N ASP A 136 -38.33 -12.75 -16.80
CA ASP A 136 -38.63 -14.10 -17.32
C ASP A 136 -40.11 -14.24 -17.73
N THR A 137 -41.03 -13.67 -16.94
CA THR A 137 -42.48 -13.68 -17.25
C THR A 137 -42.79 -12.91 -18.53
N LEU A 138 -42.03 -11.84 -18.80
CA LEU A 138 -42.13 -11.04 -20.02
C LEU A 138 -41.31 -11.60 -21.19
N LYS A 139 -40.66 -12.77 -21.00
CA LYS A 139 -39.77 -13.42 -21.97
C LYS A 139 -38.64 -12.51 -22.46
N ILE A 140 -38.08 -11.73 -21.55
CA ILE A 140 -36.95 -10.84 -21.80
C ILE A 140 -35.69 -11.62 -21.45
N GLU A 141 -34.95 -12.06 -22.47
CA GLU A 141 -33.80 -12.94 -22.32
C GLU A 141 -32.48 -12.22 -22.61
N SER A 142 -32.54 -11.12 -23.38
CA SER A 142 -31.40 -10.32 -23.75
C SER A 142 -31.47 -8.88 -23.25
N ILE A 143 -30.30 -8.25 -23.19
CA ILE A 143 -30.17 -6.81 -22.93
C ILE A 143 -30.87 -5.98 -24.03
N ALA A 144 -30.91 -6.47 -25.28
CA ALA A 144 -31.63 -5.80 -26.36
C ALA A 144 -33.14 -5.76 -26.09
N ASP A 145 -33.71 -6.84 -25.54
CA ASP A 145 -35.14 -6.91 -25.23
C ASP A 145 -35.55 -5.91 -24.14
N LEU A 146 -34.63 -5.52 -23.24
CA LEU A 146 -34.89 -4.48 -22.23
C LEU A 146 -35.27 -3.13 -22.85
N SER A 147 -34.75 -2.81 -24.04
CA SER A 147 -35.09 -1.57 -24.74
C SER A 147 -36.51 -1.54 -25.28
N SER A 148 -37.14 -2.71 -25.46
CA SER A 148 -38.53 -2.84 -25.90
C SER A 148 -39.54 -2.80 -24.75
N LEU A 149 -39.04 -2.69 -23.52
CA LEU A 149 -39.83 -2.71 -22.32
C LEU A 149 -40.38 -1.32 -22.01
N THR A 150 -41.64 -1.24 -21.60
CA THR A 150 -42.23 0.00 -21.08
C THR A 150 -42.59 -0.16 -19.60
N LYS A 151 -42.61 0.96 -18.89
CA LYS A 151 -43.02 1.05 -17.48
C LYS A 151 -44.46 0.58 -17.30
N GLU A 152 -45.33 0.84 -18.27
CA GLU A 152 -46.71 0.34 -18.29
C GLU A 152 -46.76 -1.19 -18.31
N LYS A 153 -45.90 -1.82 -19.13
CA LYS A 153 -45.83 -3.28 -19.23
C LYS A 153 -45.30 -3.92 -17.94
N LEU A 154 -44.34 -3.27 -17.27
CA LEU A 154 -43.90 -3.67 -15.93
C LEU A 154 -45.01 -3.55 -14.88
N ASN A 155 -45.77 -2.45 -14.90
CA ASN A 155 -46.89 -2.22 -13.99
C ASN A 155 -48.04 -3.21 -14.21
N SER A 156 -48.17 -3.79 -15.40
CA SER A 156 -49.21 -4.79 -15.69
C SER A 156 -48.99 -6.13 -14.99
N LEU A 157 -47.76 -6.40 -14.50
CA LEU A 157 -47.44 -7.64 -13.80
C LEU A 157 -47.92 -7.61 -12.36
N ARG A 158 -48.99 -8.38 -12.07
CA ARG A 158 -49.59 -8.51 -10.74
C ARG A 158 -48.60 -8.91 -9.62
N GLN A 159 -47.50 -9.56 -9.96
CA GLN A 159 -46.51 -10.09 -9.00
C GLN A 159 -45.34 -9.13 -8.73
N VAL A 160 -45.31 -7.96 -9.39
CA VAL A 160 -44.20 -7.00 -9.33
C VAL A 160 -44.64 -5.75 -8.57
N GLY A 161 -43.96 -5.47 -7.46
CA GLY A 161 -44.20 -4.25 -6.69
C GLY A 161 -43.34 -3.09 -7.19
N VAL A 162 -43.71 -1.86 -6.80
CA VAL A 162 -43.03 -0.60 -7.17
C VAL A 162 -41.50 -0.68 -7.02
N LYS A 163 -41.02 -1.24 -5.90
CA LYS A 163 -39.57 -1.40 -5.64
C LYS A 163 -38.83 -2.25 -6.68
N THR A 164 -39.49 -3.27 -7.23
CA THR A 164 -38.90 -4.14 -8.26
C THR A 164 -38.90 -3.46 -9.62
N ILE A 165 -39.91 -2.64 -9.92
CA ILE A 165 -39.96 -1.83 -11.13
C ILE A 165 -38.83 -0.78 -11.11
N ASP A 166 -38.67 -0.08 -9.99
CA ASP A 166 -37.61 0.91 -9.83
C ASP A 166 -36.22 0.28 -9.92
N GLU A 167 -36.04 -0.94 -9.39
CA GLU A 167 -34.80 -1.70 -9.54
C GLU A 167 -34.49 -2.01 -11.01
N ILE A 168 -35.50 -2.46 -11.77
CA ILE A 168 -35.34 -2.78 -13.19
C ILE A 168 -34.96 -1.52 -13.98
N ILE A 169 -35.67 -0.40 -13.75
CA ILE A 169 -35.39 0.87 -14.44
C ILE A 169 -33.98 1.36 -14.11
N ARG A 170 -33.64 1.48 -12.82
CA ARG A 170 -32.34 2.01 -12.39
C ARG A 170 -31.18 1.16 -12.92
N LYS A 171 -31.30 -0.17 -12.86
CA LYS A 171 -30.25 -1.03 -13.39
C LYS A 171 -30.18 -0.95 -14.91
N SER A 172 -31.29 -0.90 -15.62
CA SER A 172 -31.25 -0.68 -17.08
C SER A 172 -30.54 0.63 -17.44
N GLU A 173 -30.75 1.70 -16.67
CA GLU A 173 -30.05 2.99 -16.84
C GLU A 173 -28.54 2.89 -16.58
N GLU A 174 -28.10 2.13 -15.57
CA GLU A 174 -26.67 1.85 -15.31
C GLU A 174 -25.97 1.20 -16.53
N TYR A 175 -26.72 0.48 -17.38
CA TYR A 175 -26.24 -0.12 -18.63
C TYR A 175 -26.59 0.72 -19.88
N GLY A 176 -27.06 1.95 -19.71
CA GLY A 176 -27.35 2.89 -20.80
C GLY A 176 -28.67 2.67 -21.53
N ILE A 177 -29.59 1.88 -20.97
CA ILE A 177 -30.91 1.59 -21.56
C ILE A 177 -31.98 2.35 -20.80
N LYS A 178 -32.78 3.12 -21.55
CA LYS A 178 -33.94 3.82 -20.99
C LYS A 178 -35.20 3.00 -21.24
N ILE A 179 -35.97 2.80 -20.18
CA ILE A 179 -37.29 2.17 -20.20
C ILE A 179 -38.31 3.31 -20.09
N GLU A 180 -39.15 3.49 -21.11
CA GLU A 180 -40.18 4.54 -21.16
C GLU A 180 -41.45 4.15 -20.40
#